data_AF-A0A8H5F3S1-F1
#
_entry.id   AF-A0A8H5F3S1-F1
#
_cell.length_a   1.000
_cell.length_b   1.000
_cell.length_c   1.000
_cell.angle_alpha   90.00
_cell.angle_beta   90.00
_cell.angle_gamma   90.00
#
_symmetry.space_group_name_H-M   'P 1'
#
loop_
_entity.id
_entity.type
_entity.pdbx_description
1 polymer ?
#
loop_
_entity_poly.entity_id
_entity_poly.type
_entity_poly.pdbx_seq_one_letter_code
_entity_poly.pdbx_strand_id
1 'polypeptide(L)'
;MIFYAAPPSRFVDRAYYIKTSVGFLFICHQCPQSLHFETQHIISIPLAPRAATYEMRLLEITEPSIAYMCLGGFVVAFSMFSLLAREKVFVNEVVLGTAFGVIIGPYFAGIFDPRGWSSHSNAITLEVMRVVLATGLFAIGVELPNSYLARHSKSLLIMVVPTMALGWVVVAGLLKVLFTRLDMISCLAISACLTPTDPIICAAIVGGKFAEKHVPLNLRRLLSAESAANDGLAYPFLSLAIYLTLESSKGAAFSHWVLIGWLYEVILGVLVGTVIGMIFSRVMKFSHHKGFIDRESYVAQYLALAIFVTGLVSTIGSDDLLAVFAAGSALAWDGEFNDHTEGESFASVIDLMLNCGCFIYIGAWIPFGDFTDTNLGITPWRLILLTVGIIFLRRIPAILALYKFIPEITSWREALFAGHFGPVSTLIQ
;
A
#
# COMPACT_ATOMS: atom_id res chain seq x y z
N MET A 1 -5.09 12.38 4.37
CA MET A 1 -6.24 13.28 4.72
C MET A 1 -5.72 14.72 4.85
N ILE A 2 -6.00 15.63 3.91
CA ILE A 2 -5.57 17.05 4.00
C ILE A 2 -6.82 17.92 4.11
N PHE A 3 -7.04 18.51 5.28
CA PHE A 3 -8.17 19.41 5.54
C PHE A 3 -7.78 20.85 5.16
N TYR A 4 -8.62 21.47 4.34
CA TYR A 4 -8.57 22.91 4.10
C TYR A 4 -9.38 23.61 5.21
N ALA A 5 -8.74 24.53 5.94
CA ALA A 5 -9.40 25.37 6.93
C ALA A 5 -10.28 26.42 6.23
N ALA A 6 -11.60 26.34 6.42
CA ALA A 6 -12.52 27.40 6.04
C ALA A 6 -12.67 28.42 7.19
N PRO A 7 -12.77 29.74 6.91
CA PRO A 7 -12.93 30.76 7.94
C PRO A 7 -14.37 30.80 8.50
N PRO A 8 -14.59 31.42 9.68
CA PRO A 8 -15.79 31.16 10.48
C PRO A 8 -16.95 32.11 10.16
N SER A 9 -18.13 31.56 9.87
CA SER A 9 -19.39 32.31 9.99
C SER A 9 -20.53 31.42 10.52
N ARG A 10 -20.66 31.47 11.85
CA ARG A 10 -21.82 31.44 12.76
C ARG A 10 -23.17 30.79 12.36
N PHE A 11 -23.71 30.06 13.36
CA PHE A 11 -25.09 29.55 13.61
C PHE A 11 -25.45 28.24 12.89
N VAL A 12 -25.17 27.05 13.46
CA VAL A 12 -25.88 26.35 14.57
C VAL A 12 -27.34 26.07 14.25
N ASP A 13 -27.65 24.83 13.81
CA ASP A 13 -28.55 23.96 14.58
C ASP A 13 -28.46 22.47 14.18
N ARG A 14 -28.77 21.63 15.18
CA ARG A 14 -28.53 20.19 15.32
C ARG A 14 -29.21 19.31 14.25
N ALA A 15 -28.55 18.24 13.81
CA ALA A 15 -29.21 16.99 13.44
C ALA A 15 -28.27 15.76 13.58
N TYR A 16 -28.87 14.66 14.01
CA TYR A 16 -28.28 13.42 14.50
C TYR A 16 -27.62 12.54 13.43
N TYR A 17 -26.65 11.74 13.85
CA TYR A 17 -26.14 10.56 13.16
C TYR A 17 -27.26 9.53 12.93
N ILE A 18 -27.57 9.20 11.67
CA ILE A 18 -28.11 7.89 11.27
C ILE A 18 -27.45 7.49 9.95
N LYS A 19 -26.70 6.39 10.00
CA LYS A 19 -26.16 5.65 8.87
C LYS A 19 -27.30 4.79 8.32
N THR A 20 -27.77 5.02 7.10
CA THR A 20 -28.60 4.04 6.37
C THR A 20 -28.36 4.14 4.88
N SER A 21 -28.03 2.97 4.32
CA SER A 21 -27.97 2.68 2.89
C SER A 21 -29.32 2.90 2.21
N VAL A 22 -29.25 3.10 0.88
CA VAL A 22 -30.30 2.99 -0.16
C VAL A 22 -30.38 4.31 -0.95
N GLY A 23 -29.95 4.26 -2.21
CA GLY A 23 -29.91 5.41 -3.11
C GLY A 23 -31.27 5.82 -3.64
N PHE A 24 -31.35 7.03 -4.19
CA PHE A 24 -32.17 7.35 -5.36
C PHE A 24 -31.66 8.59 -6.08
N LEU A 25 -31.80 8.51 -7.40
CA LEU A 25 -31.50 9.45 -8.47
C LEU A 25 -32.13 10.84 -8.25
N PHE A 26 -31.36 11.92 -8.40
CA PHE A 26 -31.90 13.26 -8.67
C PHE A 26 -31.27 13.82 -9.95
N ILE A 27 -32.11 13.97 -10.96
CA ILE A 27 -31.81 14.60 -12.25
C ILE A 27 -31.80 16.11 -12.02
N CYS A 28 -30.65 16.75 -12.20
CA CYS A 28 -30.56 18.21 -12.24
C CYS A 28 -30.65 18.68 -13.70
N HIS A 29 -31.71 19.41 -14.01
CA HIS A 29 -31.92 20.09 -15.28
C HIS A 29 -31.28 21.48 -15.18
N GLN A 30 -30.15 21.73 -15.86
CA GLN A 30 -29.76 22.99 -16.54
C GLN A 30 -28.24 23.20 -16.65
N CYS A 31 -27.84 23.69 -17.83
CA CYS A 31 -26.61 24.41 -18.23
C CYS A 31 -25.41 23.63 -18.85
N PRO A 32 -24.63 24.29 -19.75
CA PRO A 32 -24.28 23.74 -21.06
C PRO A 32 -22.77 23.54 -21.34
N GLN A 33 -22.50 22.63 -22.29
CA GLN A 33 -21.41 22.49 -23.28
C GLN A 33 -20.00 23.09 -23.03
N SER A 34 -18.98 22.22 -23.20
CA SER A 34 -17.84 22.39 -24.15
C SER A 34 -17.10 21.02 -24.33
N LEU A 35 -17.24 20.35 -25.49
CA LEU A 35 -16.30 20.20 -26.64
C LEU A 35 -14.95 19.53 -26.31
N HIS A 36 -14.39 18.49 -26.97
CA HIS A 36 -14.74 17.55 -28.06
C HIS A 36 -13.61 16.49 -28.10
N PHE A 37 -13.90 15.22 -28.42
CA PHE A 37 -13.01 14.32 -29.18
C PHE A 37 -13.92 13.35 -29.94
N GLU A 38 -13.98 13.50 -31.26
CA GLU A 38 -15.00 12.89 -32.11
C GLU A 38 -14.35 11.97 -33.13
N THR A 39 -14.57 10.67 -32.96
CA THR A 39 -14.58 9.67 -34.05
C THR A 39 -15.59 8.61 -33.66
N GLN A 40 -16.87 8.81 -34.02
CA GLN A 40 -17.93 7.81 -33.83
C GLN A 40 -18.58 7.47 -35.17
N HIS A 41 -18.59 6.18 -35.50
CA HIS A 41 -19.37 5.64 -36.61
C HIS A 41 -20.85 5.58 -36.20
N ILE A 42 -21.69 6.37 -36.85
CA ILE A 42 -23.13 6.46 -36.58
C ILE A 42 -23.88 5.57 -37.58
N ILE A 43 -24.69 4.64 -37.09
CA ILE A 43 -25.69 3.92 -37.89
C ILE A 43 -27.07 4.40 -37.44
N SER A 44 -27.73 5.23 -38.25
CA SER A 44 -29.08 5.73 -38.02
C SER A 44 -30.09 4.92 -38.87
N ILE A 45 -30.98 4.16 -38.23
CA ILE A 45 -32.09 3.47 -38.90
C ILE A 45 -33.35 4.34 -38.75
N PRO A 46 -33.94 4.86 -39.83
CA PRO A 46 -35.14 5.69 -39.75
C PRO A 46 -36.39 4.80 -39.69
N LEU A 47 -37.16 4.90 -38.60
CA LEU A 47 -38.55 4.45 -38.54
C LEU A 47 -39.47 5.68 -38.45
N ALA A 48 -40.57 5.62 -39.21
CA ALA A 48 -41.48 6.70 -39.59
C ALA A 48 -42.16 7.46 -38.41
N PRO A 49 -42.86 8.60 -38.67
CA PRO A 49 -42.78 9.81 -37.85
C PRO A 49 -43.74 9.82 -36.66
N ARG A 50 -43.22 9.52 -35.47
CA ARG A 50 -43.61 10.03 -34.14
C ARG A 50 -42.91 9.17 -33.10
N ALA A 51 -41.61 9.33 -32.96
CA ALA A 51 -40.89 8.71 -31.87
C ALA A 51 -39.67 9.57 -31.58
N ALA A 52 -39.44 9.86 -30.31
CA ALA A 52 -38.15 10.35 -29.85
C ALA A 52 -37.05 9.53 -30.56
N THR A 53 -36.12 10.23 -31.21
CA THR A 53 -34.88 9.61 -31.69
C THR A 53 -34.17 9.05 -30.47
N TYR A 54 -34.36 7.77 -30.19
CA TYR A 54 -33.51 7.04 -29.26
C TYR A 54 -32.17 6.89 -29.97
N GLU A 55 -31.23 7.77 -29.65
CA GLU A 55 -29.83 7.57 -30.00
C GLU A 55 -29.34 6.32 -29.26
N MET A 56 -29.34 5.17 -29.94
CA MET A 56 -28.63 3.99 -29.44
C MET A 56 -27.14 4.26 -29.56
N ARG A 57 -26.54 4.81 -28.51
CA ARG A 57 -25.08 4.76 -28.32
C ARG A 57 -24.69 3.30 -28.07
N LEU A 58 -24.33 2.60 -29.14
CA LEU A 58 -23.83 1.22 -29.06
C LEU A 58 -22.45 1.13 -28.41
N LEU A 59 -21.70 2.23 -28.38
CA LEU A 59 -20.37 2.33 -27.79
C LEU A 59 -20.38 3.37 -26.66
N GLU A 60 -20.36 2.88 -25.42
CA GLU A 60 -20.20 3.70 -24.22
C GLU A 60 -18.81 3.48 -23.63
N ILE A 61 -17.93 4.47 -23.78
CA ILE A 61 -16.62 4.46 -23.15
C ILE A 61 -16.80 5.02 -21.74
N THR A 62 -16.63 4.16 -20.74
CA THR A 62 -16.69 4.56 -19.32
C THR A 62 -15.30 4.46 -18.70
N GLU A 63 -15.04 5.26 -17.65
CA GLU A 63 -13.75 5.22 -16.95
C GLU A 63 -13.43 3.83 -16.38
N PRO A 64 -14.39 3.07 -15.79
CA PRO A 64 -14.15 1.68 -15.40
C PRO A 64 -13.78 0.79 -16.59
N SER A 65 -14.43 0.95 -17.74
CA SER A 65 -14.07 0.19 -18.95
C SER A 65 -12.63 0.46 -19.39
N ILE A 66 -12.18 1.72 -19.34
CA ILE A 66 -10.79 2.09 -19.63
C ILE A 66 -9.85 1.47 -18.59
N ALA A 67 -10.20 1.53 -17.30
CA ALA A 67 -9.41 0.91 -16.24
C ALA A 67 -9.23 -0.59 -16.48
N TYR A 68 -10.30 -1.33 -16.82
CA TYR A 68 -10.22 -2.76 -17.11
C TYR A 68 -9.34 -3.06 -18.33
N MET A 69 -9.46 -2.25 -19.39
CA MET A 69 -8.62 -2.40 -20.59
C MET A 69 -7.13 -2.13 -20.29
N CYS A 70 -6.81 -1.06 -19.56
CA CYS A 70 -5.43 -0.70 -19.26
C CYS A 70 -4.78 -1.70 -18.29
N LEU A 71 -5.46 -2.02 -17.18
CA LEU A 71 -4.92 -2.91 -16.16
C LEU A 71 -4.84 -4.35 -16.68
N GLY A 72 -5.93 -4.88 -17.25
CA GLY A 72 -5.98 -6.22 -17.81
C GLY A 72 -5.06 -6.38 -19.03
N GLY A 73 -5.05 -5.39 -19.92
CA GLY A 73 -4.19 -5.38 -21.11
C GLY A 73 -2.71 -5.40 -20.75
N PHE A 74 -2.29 -4.63 -19.75
CA PHE A 74 -0.92 -4.69 -19.26
C PHE A 74 -0.57 -6.06 -18.69
N VAL A 75 -1.42 -6.64 -17.83
CA VAL A 75 -1.15 -7.95 -17.23
C VAL A 75 -1.02 -9.04 -18.30
N VAL A 76 -1.91 -9.03 -19.31
CA VAL A 76 -1.84 -9.97 -20.44
C VAL A 76 -0.52 -9.79 -21.20
N ALA A 77 -0.18 -8.56 -21.59
CA ALA A 77 1.04 -8.27 -22.33
C ALA A 77 2.30 -8.63 -21.53
N PHE A 78 2.38 -8.21 -20.27
CA PHE A 78 3.51 -8.52 -19.39
C PHE A 78 3.67 -10.02 -19.20
N SER A 79 2.58 -10.76 -18.96
CA SER A 79 2.63 -12.21 -18.74
C SER A 79 3.24 -12.94 -19.94
N MET A 80 2.95 -12.50 -21.17
CA MET A 80 3.52 -13.07 -22.40
C MET A 80 5.04 -12.86 -22.55
N PHE A 81 5.59 -11.79 -21.98
CA PHE A 81 7.02 -11.43 -22.08
C PHE A 81 7.77 -11.47 -20.74
N SER A 82 7.14 -12.00 -19.70
CA SER A 82 7.62 -11.95 -18.31
C SER A 82 9.01 -12.56 -18.13
N LEU A 83 9.30 -13.69 -18.79
CA LEU A 83 10.62 -14.33 -18.76
C LEU A 83 11.71 -13.45 -19.39
N LEU A 84 11.40 -12.76 -20.50
CA LEU A 84 12.33 -11.83 -21.13
C LEU A 84 12.66 -10.66 -20.18
N ALA A 85 11.62 -10.07 -19.58
CA ALA A 85 11.76 -8.95 -18.66
C ALA A 85 12.58 -9.35 -17.41
N ARG A 86 12.23 -10.47 -16.78
CA ARG A 86 12.85 -10.91 -15.53
C ARG A 86 14.24 -11.50 -15.71
N GLU A 87 14.47 -12.33 -16.74
CA GLU A 87 15.73 -13.07 -16.88
C GLU A 87 16.77 -12.38 -17.76
N LYS A 88 16.36 -11.57 -18.75
CA LYS A 88 17.31 -10.86 -19.63
C LYS A 88 17.52 -9.41 -19.24
N VAL A 89 16.44 -8.71 -18.90
CA VAL A 89 16.49 -7.27 -18.60
C VAL A 89 16.63 -7.03 -17.09
N PHE A 90 16.36 -8.02 -16.25
CA PHE A 90 16.34 -7.93 -14.78
C PHE A 90 15.39 -6.84 -14.26
N VAL A 91 14.25 -6.66 -14.94
CA VAL A 91 13.21 -5.70 -14.54
C VAL A 91 11.94 -6.44 -14.13
N ASN A 92 11.40 -6.05 -12.99
CA ASN A 92 10.16 -6.59 -12.42
C ASN A 92 8.93 -5.79 -12.91
N GLU A 93 7.75 -6.43 -12.89
CA GLU A 93 6.41 -5.86 -13.11
C GLU A 93 6.17 -4.52 -12.43
N VAL A 94 6.70 -4.29 -11.23
CA VAL A 94 6.54 -3.05 -10.47
C VAL A 94 7.05 -1.86 -11.28
N VAL A 95 8.29 -1.94 -11.78
CA VAL A 95 8.94 -0.84 -12.52
C VAL A 95 8.25 -0.61 -13.86
N LEU A 96 7.93 -1.70 -14.58
CA LEU A 96 7.24 -1.62 -15.87
C LEU A 96 5.80 -1.11 -15.71
N GLY A 97 5.11 -1.52 -14.65
CA GLY A 97 3.75 -1.09 -14.33
C GLY A 97 3.70 0.40 -14.00
N THR A 98 4.62 0.89 -13.16
CA THR A 98 4.74 2.33 -12.88
C THR A 98 5.07 3.13 -14.14
N ALA A 99 6.04 2.69 -14.95
CA ALA A 99 6.38 3.36 -16.19
C ALA A 99 5.19 3.39 -17.17
N PHE A 100 4.47 2.27 -17.30
CA PHE A 100 3.27 2.19 -18.12
C PHE A 100 2.18 3.13 -17.61
N GLY A 101 1.91 3.15 -16.29
CA GLY A 101 0.98 4.06 -15.63
C GLY A 101 1.30 5.53 -15.89
N VAL A 102 2.57 5.93 -15.84
CA VAL A 102 3.01 7.29 -16.19
C VAL A 102 2.71 7.61 -17.66
N ILE A 103 3.00 6.68 -18.58
CA ILE A 103 2.79 6.87 -20.03
C ILE A 103 1.30 6.98 -20.38
N ILE A 104 0.44 6.13 -19.81
CA ILE A 104 -1.01 6.18 -20.07
C ILE A 104 -1.72 7.29 -19.27
N GLY A 105 -1.04 7.80 -18.25
CA GLY A 105 -1.54 8.78 -17.29
C GLY A 105 -1.76 10.19 -17.87
N PRO A 106 -2.23 11.13 -17.03
CA PRO A 106 -2.65 12.47 -17.46
C PRO A 106 -1.54 13.33 -18.10
N TYR A 107 -0.27 13.04 -17.83
CA TYR A 107 0.86 13.83 -18.32
C TYR A 107 1.33 13.48 -19.73
N PHE A 108 0.97 12.30 -20.25
CA PHE A 108 1.44 11.81 -21.55
C PHE A 108 0.27 11.48 -22.48
N ALA A 109 -0.39 10.34 -22.29
CA ALA A 109 -1.49 9.92 -23.17
C ALA A 109 -2.87 10.46 -22.72
N GLY A 110 -3.05 10.75 -21.42
CA GLY A 110 -4.33 11.23 -20.88
C GLY A 110 -5.46 10.21 -20.95
N ILE A 111 -5.15 8.92 -21.06
CA ILE A 111 -6.14 7.84 -21.24
C ILE A 111 -6.67 7.38 -19.87
N PHE A 112 -5.79 7.25 -18.88
CA PHE A 112 -6.12 6.73 -17.56
C PHE A 112 -5.76 7.76 -16.49
N ASP A 113 -6.75 8.53 -16.03
CA ASP A 113 -6.56 9.55 -14.98
C ASP A 113 -7.43 9.26 -13.75
N PRO A 114 -6.91 8.51 -12.76
CA PRO A 114 -7.67 8.20 -11.57
C PRO A 114 -8.00 9.40 -10.68
N ARG A 115 -7.32 10.54 -10.86
CA ARG A 115 -7.62 11.77 -10.12
C ARG A 115 -8.93 12.39 -10.58
N GLY A 116 -9.21 12.30 -11.88
CA GLY A 116 -10.39 12.85 -12.53
C GLY A 116 -11.69 12.08 -12.28
N TRP A 117 -11.63 10.84 -11.78
CA TRP A 117 -12.80 9.95 -11.70
C TRP A 117 -13.95 10.48 -10.84
N SER A 118 -13.64 11.12 -9.70
CA SER A 118 -14.69 11.66 -8.84
C SER A 118 -14.17 12.79 -7.95
N SER A 119 -15.11 13.49 -7.30
CA SER A 119 -14.76 14.41 -6.20
C SER A 119 -14.12 13.69 -4.99
N HIS A 120 -14.26 12.37 -4.90
CA HIS A 120 -13.76 11.53 -3.80
C HIS A 120 -12.60 10.63 -4.24
N SER A 121 -11.85 10.98 -5.30
CA SER A 121 -10.77 10.14 -5.84
C SER A 121 -9.76 9.72 -4.77
N ASN A 122 -9.40 10.59 -3.82
CA ASN A 122 -8.53 10.25 -2.69
C ASN A 122 -9.06 9.11 -1.82
N ALA A 123 -10.38 9.04 -1.59
CA ALA A 123 -10.99 7.97 -0.81
C ALA A 123 -10.95 6.65 -1.59
N ILE A 124 -11.21 6.71 -2.91
CA ILE A 124 -11.08 5.54 -3.80
C ILE A 124 -9.63 5.03 -3.79
N THR A 125 -8.65 5.93 -3.95
CA THR A 125 -7.22 5.59 -3.88
C THR A 125 -6.89 4.89 -2.56
N LEU A 126 -7.35 5.44 -1.44
CA LEU A 126 -7.08 4.88 -0.12
C LEU A 126 -7.61 3.44 -0.01
N GLU A 127 -8.85 3.19 -0.42
CA GLU A 127 -9.43 1.84 -0.34
C GLU A 127 -8.77 0.86 -1.31
N VAL A 128 -8.42 1.30 -2.54
CA VAL A 128 -7.69 0.47 -3.50
C VAL A 128 -6.31 0.08 -2.96
N MET A 129 -5.56 1.05 -2.44
CA MET A 129 -4.23 0.82 -1.86
C MET A 129 -4.31 -0.07 -0.62
N ARG A 130 -5.31 0.16 0.25
CA ARG A 130 -5.55 -0.65 1.44
C ARG A 130 -5.76 -2.12 1.10
N VAL A 131 -6.58 -2.43 0.10
CA VAL A 131 -6.82 -3.83 -0.31
C VAL A 131 -5.53 -4.47 -0.80
N VAL A 132 -4.78 -3.80 -1.68
CA VAL A 132 -3.51 -4.34 -2.20
C VAL A 132 -2.53 -4.61 -1.05
N LEU A 133 -2.27 -3.61 -0.21
CA LEU A 133 -1.33 -3.73 0.91
C LEU A 133 -1.76 -4.81 1.90
N ALA A 134 -3.05 -4.84 2.29
CA ALA A 134 -3.55 -5.86 3.20
C ALA A 134 -3.36 -7.27 2.65
N THR A 135 -3.65 -7.50 1.37
CA THR A 135 -3.45 -8.81 0.75
C THR A 135 -1.97 -9.22 0.69
N GLY A 136 -1.06 -8.31 0.34
CA GLY A 136 0.38 -8.55 0.32
C GLY A 136 0.96 -8.77 1.73
N LEU A 137 0.46 -8.07 2.73
CA LEU A 137 0.86 -8.27 4.13
C LEU A 137 0.36 -9.60 4.68
N PHE A 138 -0.88 -9.97 4.38
CA PHE A 138 -1.42 -11.29 4.74
C PHE A 138 -0.57 -12.40 4.11
N ALA A 139 -0.25 -12.24 2.83
CA ALA A 139 0.57 -13.14 2.05
C ALA A 139 1.90 -13.44 2.74
N ILE A 140 2.65 -12.41 3.08
CA ILE A 140 3.94 -12.56 3.78
C ILE A 140 3.75 -13.22 5.14
N GLY A 141 2.72 -12.84 5.89
CA GLY A 141 2.42 -13.46 7.18
C GLY A 141 2.23 -14.97 7.07
N VAL A 142 1.54 -15.42 6.03
CA VAL A 142 1.31 -16.85 5.77
C VAL A 142 2.56 -17.56 5.26
N GLU A 143 3.28 -16.98 4.31
CA GLU A 143 4.46 -17.61 3.68
C GLU A 143 5.66 -17.78 4.64
N LEU A 144 5.70 -16.99 5.72
CA LEU A 144 6.74 -17.13 6.73
C LEU A 144 6.69 -18.51 7.41
N PRO A 145 7.85 -19.07 7.81
CA PRO A 145 7.87 -20.34 8.53
C PRO A 145 7.04 -20.30 9.82
N ASN A 146 6.58 -21.47 10.23
CA ASN A 146 5.85 -21.69 11.48
C ASN A 146 6.51 -20.99 12.67
N SER A 147 5.75 -20.18 13.42
CA SER A 147 6.21 -19.39 14.57
C SER A 147 7.44 -18.49 14.31
N TYR A 148 7.69 -18.09 13.05
CA TYR A 148 8.90 -17.31 12.69
C TYR A 148 9.05 -16.01 13.48
N LEU A 149 7.97 -15.24 13.64
CA LEU A 149 7.98 -13.96 14.35
C LEU A 149 8.39 -14.10 15.82
N ALA A 150 7.95 -15.16 16.51
CA ALA A 150 8.35 -15.39 17.89
C ALA A 150 9.82 -15.84 17.99
N ARG A 151 10.25 -16.75 17.09
CA ARG A 151 11.62 -17.27 17.06
C ARG A 151 12.67 -16.20 16.77
N HIS A 152 12.34 -15.20 15.93
CA HIS A 152 13.26 -14.12 15.53
C HIS A 152 12.83 -12.74 16.07
N SER A 153 12.05 -12.72 17.14
CA SER A 153 11.46 -11.50 17.72
C SER A 153 12.48 -10.44 18.11
N LYS A 154 13.62 -10.85 18.68
CA LYS A 154 14.71 -9.94 19.04
C LYS A 154 15.22 -9.16 17.83
N SER A 155 15.43 -9.88 16.73
CA SER A 155 16.02 -9.38 15.49
C SER A 155 15.06 -8.44 14.79
N LEU A 156 13.80 -8.86 14.68
CA LEU A 156 12.71 -8.03 14.17
C LEU A 156 12.52 -6.78 15.01
N LEU A 157 12.51 -6.87 16.34
CA LEU A 157 12.35 -5.71 17.21
C LEU A 157 13.47 -4.68 17.03
N ILE A 158 14.72 -5.13 16.86
CA ILE A 158 15.86 -4.24 16.61
C ILE A 158 15.80 -3.63 15.20
N MET A 159 15.36 -4.37 14.20
CA MET A 159 15.22 -3.82 12.85
C MET A 159 14.02 -2.87 12.74
N VAL A 160 12.91 -3.18 13.37
CA VAL A 160 11.67 -2.40 13.23
C VAL A 160 11.64 -1.18 14.14
N VAL A 161 12.12 -1.27 15.39
CA VAL A 161 11.97 -0.14 16.33
C VAL A 161 13.13 0.87 16.22
N PRO A 162 14.38 0.55 16.64
CA PRO A 162 15.45 1.54 16.64
C PRO A 162 15.96 1.87 15.24
N THR A 163 16.02 0.93 14.29
CA THR A 163 16.50 1.25 12.93
C THR A 163 15.54 2.20 12.22
N MET A 164 14.24 1.93 12.31
CA MET A 164 13.19 2.78 11.76
C MET A 164 13.17 4.16 12.43
N ALA A 165 13.26 4.24 13.76
CA ALA A 165 13.30 5.51 14.48
C ALA A 165 14.53 6.35 14.12
N LEU A 166 15.70 5.73 13.98
CA LEU A 166 16.91 6.43 13.53
C LEU A 166 16.75 6.93 12.09
N GLY A 167 16.26 6.08 11.18
CA GLY A 167 16.01 6.46 9.80
C GLY A 167 15.01 7.61 9.68
N TRP A 168 13.95 7.57 10.48
CA TRP A 168 12.93 8.61 10.55
C TRP A 168 13.50 9.97 10.95
N VAL A 169 14.33 10.02 11.99
CA VAL A 169 14.99 11.26 12.44
C VAL A 169 16.00 11.76 11.40
N VAL A 170 16.78 10.86 10.80
CA VAL A 170 17.78 11.21 9.78
C VAL A 170 17.12 11.80 8.53
N VAL A 171 16.05 11.17 8.03
CA VAL A 171 15.31 11.67 6.86
C VAL A 171 14.59 12.99 7.18
N ALA A 172 14.02 13.15 8.38
CA ALA A 172 13.45 14.43 8.81
C ALA A 172 14.50 15.55 8.87
N GLY A 173 15.70 15.25 9.37
CA GLY A 173 16.84 16.18 9.35
C GLY A 173 17.28 16.55 7.94
N LEU A 174 17.37 15.57 7.04
CA LEU A 174 17.70 15.80 5.62
C LEU A 174 16.65 16.69 4.94
N LEU A 175 15.37 16.44 5.16
CA LEU A 175 14.27 17.28 4.68
C LEU A 175 14.39 18.71 5.20
N LYS A 176 14.68 18.89 6.49
CA LYS A 176 14.82 20.22 7.09
C LYS A 176 16.01 21.01 6.52
N VAL A 177 17.10 20.33 6.19
CA VAL A 177 18.29 20.93 5.57
C VAL A 177 18.02 21.33 4.11
N LEU A 178 17.37 20.46 3.34
CA LEU A 178 17.10 20.70 1.92
C LEU A 178 15.94 21.69 1.70
N PHE A 179 14.92 21.65 2.55
CA PHE A 179 13.70 22.44 2.46
C PHE A 179 13.51 23.28 3.71
N THR A 180 14.29 24.37 3.81
CA THR A 180 14.34 25.23 5.00
C THR A 180 12.99 25.84 5.40
N ARG A 181 12.05 25.95 4.45
CA ARG A 181 10.69 26.48 4.64
C ARG A 181 9.74 25.51 5.35
N LEU A 182 10.06 24.22 5.39
CA LEU A 182 9.24 23.23 6.11
C LEU A 182 9.55 23.29 7.60
N ASP A 183 8.52 23.20 8.44
CA ASP A 183 8.72 23.04 9.87
C ASP A 183 9.27 21.64 10.20
N MET A 184 9.96 21.51 11.33
CA MET A 184 10.50 20.21 11.76
C MET A 184 9.39 19.16 11.95
N ILE A 185 8.22 19.56 12.44
CA ILE A 185 7.09 18.64 12.64
C ILE A 185 6.55 18.15 11.29
N SER A 186 6.45 19.03 10.29
CA SER A 186 6.10 18.64 8.92
C SER A 186 7.14 17.71 8.30
N CYS A 187 8.43 17.95 8.56
CA CYS A 187 9.50 17.05 8.12
C CYS A 187 9.39 15.67 8.77
N LEU A 188 8.99 15.59 10.04
CA LEU A 188 8.73 14.33 10.73
C LEU A 188 7.52 13.59 10.13
N ALA A 189 6.44 14.30 9.78
CA ALA A 189 5.28 13.70 9.11
C ALA A 189 5.66 13.12 7.74
N ILE A 190 6.35 13.89 6.90
CA ILE A 190 6.81 13.43 5.57
C ILE A 190 7.80 12.26 5.72
N SER A 191 8.71 12.35 6.68
CA SER A 191 9.67 11.29 6.98
C SER A 191 8.97 9.99 7.40
N ALA A 192 7.87 10.07 8.15
CA ALA A 192 7.11 8.89 8.56
C ALA A 192 6.54 8.12 7.34
N CYS A 193 6.16 8.81 6.27
CA CYS A 193 5.73 8.17 5.01
C CYS A 193 6.90 7.58 4.19
N LEU A 194 8.14 8.00 4.44
CA LEU A 194 9.35 7.56 3.71
C LEU A 194 10.18 6.52 4.47
N THR A 195 9.86 6.29 5.74
CA THR A 195 10.63 5.40 6.62
C THR A 195 10.29 3.92 6.39
N PRO A 196 9.02 3.52 6.28
CA PRO A 196 8.65 2.13 6.04
C PRO A 196 9.27 1.58 4.76
N THR A 197 9.58 0.29 4.81
CA THR A 197 10.14 -0.47 3.69
C THR A 197 9.06 -1.37 3.16
N ASP A 198 8.80 -1.26 1.87
CA ASP A 198 7.63 -1.89 1.30
C ASP A 198 7.84 -3.40 1.05
N PRO A 199 6.92 -4.24 1.54
CA PRO A 199 6.97 -5.69 1.39
C PRO A 199 6.86 -6.19 -0.05
N ILE A 200 6.10 -5.51 -0.90
CA ILE A 200 5.85 -5.86 -2.29
C ILE A 200 7.11 -5.63 -3.13
N ILE A 201 7.71 -4.45 -3.05
CA ILE A 201 8.98 -4.21 -3.75
C ILE A 201 10.11 -5.02 -3.11
N CYS A 202 10.09 -5.21 -1.78
CA CYS A 202 10.99 -6.13 -1.11
C CYS A 202 10.90 -7.53 -1.75
N ALA A 203 9.71 -8.11 -1.88
CA ALA A 203 9.46 -9.41 -2.51
C ALA A 203 9.93 -9.44 -3.97
N ALA A 204 9.76 -8.36 -4.72
CA ALA A 204 10.28 -8.23 -6.08
C ALA A 204 11.82 -8.32 -6.17
N ILE A 205 12.55 -7.87 -5.13
CA ILE A 205 14.01 -7.85 -5.09
C ILE A 205 14.58 -9.11 -4.41
N VAL A 206 13.97 -9.61 -3.32
CA VAL A 206 14.40 -10.88 -2.69
C VAL A 206 13.89 -12.12 -3.44
N GLY A 207 12.90 -11.94 -4.32
CA GLY A 207 12.32 -12.98 -5.13
C GLY A 207 13.10 -13.25 -6.42
N GLY A 208 12.86 -14.43 -6.99
CA GLY A 208 13.41 -14.84 -8.28
C GLY A 208 14.81 -15.46 -8.24
N LYS A 209 15.18 -16.06 -9.38
CA LYS A 209 16.37 -16.91 -9.52
C LYS A 209 17.69 -16.20 -9.16
N PHE A 210 17.80 -14.89 -9.40
CA PHE A 210 19.01 -14.15 -9.09
C PHE A 210 19.20 -13.97 -7.57
N ALA A 211 18.15 -13.53 -6.87
CA ALA A 211 18.18 -13.31 -5.44
C ALA A 211 18.32 -14.63 -4.66
N GLU A 212 17.64 -15.69 -5.11
CA GLU A 212 17.78 -17.04 -4.56
C GLU A 212 19.22 -17.56 -4.59
N LYS A 213 19.99 -17.18 -5.61
CA LYS A 213 21.37 -17.63 -5.80
C LYS A 213 22.39 -16.80 -4.99
N HIS A 214 22.11 -15.53 -4.73
CA HIS A 214 23.10 -14.59 -4.16
C HIS A 214 22.76 -14.10 -2.74
N VAL A 215 21.52 -14.28 -2.27
CA VAL A 215 21.07 -13.81 -0.95
C VAL A 215 20.64 -14.99 -0.09
N PRO A 216 21.25 -15.19 1.09
CA PRO A 216 20.90 -16.27 2.01
C PRO A 216 19.40 -16.26 2.36
N LEU A 217 18.79 -17.45 2.43
CA LEU A 217 17.35 -17.61 2.72
C LEU A 217 16.93 -16.94 4.03
N ASN A 218 17.76 -17.04 5.07
CA ASN A 218 17.47 -16.43 6.38
C ASN A 218 17.40 -14.91 6.29
N LEU A 219 18.29 -14.29 5.49
CA LEU A 219 18.30 -12.84 5.29
C LEU A 219 17.07 -12.39 4.48
N ARG A 220 16.69 -13.16 3.46
CA ARG A 220 15.47 -12.88 2.68
C ARG A 220 14.21 -12.91 3.55
N ARG A 221 14.04 -13.98 4.34
CA ARG A 221 12.90 -14.11 5.27
C ARG A 221 12.86 -13.00 6.31
N LEU A 222 14.02 -12.62 6.85
CA LEU A 222 14.13 -11.53 7.81
C LEU A 222 13.70 -10.19 7.19
N LEU A 223 14.19 -9.89 5.98
CA LEU A 223 13.84 -8.65 5.26
C LEU A 223 12.37 -8.60 4.88
N SER A 224 11.77 -9.71 4.44
CA SER A 224 10.32 -9.79 4.16
C SER A 224 9.48 -9.59 5.42
N ALA A 225 9.81 -10.30 6.51
CA ALA A 225 9.10 -10.17 7.79
C ALA A 225 9.21 -8.77 8.38
N GLU A 226 10.38 -8.14 8.28
CA GLU A 226 10.59 -6.77 8.72
C GLU A 226 9.85 -5.76 7.86
N SER A 227 9.87 -5.89 6.53
CA SER A 227 9.12 -5.00 5.65
C SER A 227 7.61 -5.03 5.92
N ALA A 228 7.06 -6.23 6.15
CA ALA A 228 5.66 -6.37 6.51
C ALA A 228 5.32 -5.78 7.88
N ALA A 229 6.20 -5.94 8.87
CA ALA A 229 6.02 -5.33 10.20
C ALA A 229 6.14 -3.80 10.17
N ASN A 230 7.02 -3.25 9.32
CA ASN A 230 7.28 -1.82 9.21
C ASN A 230 6.08 -1.04 8.67
N ASP A 231 5.31 -1.60 7.74
CA ASP A 231 4.14 -0.91 7.15
C ASP A 231 3.08 -0.59 8.21
N GLY A 232 2.75 -1.54 9.08
CA GLY A 232 1.81 -1.31 10.18
C GLY A 232 2.40 -0.45 11.32
N LEU A 233 3.72 -0.53 11.54
CA LEU A 233 4.38 0.26 12.58
C LEU A 233 4.76 1.68 12.15
N ALA A 234 4.48 2.05 10.89
CA ALA A 234 4.56 3.42 10.37
C ALA A 234 3.63 4.40 11.12
N TYR A 235 2.44 3.93 11.47
CA TYR A 235 1.38 4.76 12.02
C TYR A 235 1.77 5.51 13.30
N PRO A 236 2.42 4.90 14.32
CA PRO A 236 2.96 5.62 15.47
C PRO A 236 3.87 6.80 15.12
N PHE A 237 4.70 6.70 14.08
CA PHE A 237 5.60 7.78 13.69
C PHE A 237 4.84 8.94 13.03
N LEU A 238 3.87 8.61 12.16
CA LEU A 238 3.02 9.60 11.51
C LEU A 238 2.09 10.30 12.52
N SER A 239 1.40 9.51 13.34
CA SER A 239 0.46 10.01 14.35
C SER A 239 1.13 10.92 15.39
N LEU A 240 2.38 10.67 15.76
CA LEU A 240 3.14 11.57 16.63
C LEU A 240 3.29 12.96 16.00
N ALA A 241 3.67 13.03 14.72
CA ALA A 241 3.82 14.30 14.02
C ALA A 241 2.47 15.01 13.85
N ILE A 242 1.39 14.26 13.60
CA ILE A 242 0.03 14.79 13.51
C ILE A 242 -0.42 15.36 14.87
N TYR A 243 -0.29 14.60 15.96
CA TYR A 243 -0.70 15.08 17.29
C TYR A 243 0.13 16.26 17.77
N LEU A 244 1.43 16.31 17.46
CA LEU A 244 2.26 17.48 17.74
C LEU A 244 1.83 18.73 16.94
N THR A 245 1.15 18.54 15.81
CA THR A 245 0.61 19.63 14.98
C THR A 245 -0.76 20.10 15.47
N LEU A 246 -1.63 19.17 15.87
CA LEU A 246 -3.02 19.44 16.22
C LEU A 246 -3.22 19.87 17.67
N GLU A 247 -2.45 19.31 18.60
CA GLU A 247 -2.63 19.55 20.03
C GLU A 247 -1.91 20.81 20.51
N SER A 248 -2.59 21.58 21.35
CA SER A 248 -2.03 22.80 21.95
C SER A 248 -0.95 22.52 23.00
N SER A 249 -0.98 21.35 23.63
CA SER A 249 -0.04 20.94 24.67
C SER A 249 0.72 19.68 24.28
N LYS A 250 2.04 19.71 24.44
CA LYS A 250 2.92 18.55 24.20
C LYS A 250 2.54 17.34 25.07
N GLY A 251 2.03 17.58 26.28
CA GLY A 251 1.56 16.50 27.16
C GLY A 251 0.32 15.80 26.63
N ALA A 252 -0.62 16.56 26.05
CA ALA A 252 -1.80 15.99 25.40
C ALA A 252 -1.41 15.20 24.14
N ALA A 253 -0.54 15.76 23.30
CA ALA A 253 -0.01 15.08 22.12
C ALA A 253 0.64 13.74 22.47
N PHE A 254 1.48 13.71 23.50
CA PHE A 254 2.15 12.49 23.96
C PHE A 254 1.15 11.47 24.53
N SER A 255 0.16 11.92 25.31
CA SER A 255 -0.90 11.06 25.85
C SER A 255 -1.72 10.40 24.73
N HIS A 256 -2.16 11.18 23.74
CA HIS A 256 -2.89 10.65 22.58
C HIS A 256 -2.03 9.72 21.74
N TRP A 257 -0.75 10.04 21.56
CA TRP A 257 0.18 9.17 20.86
C TRP A 257 0.35 7.80 21.54
N VAL A 258 0.48 7.76 22.87
CA VAL A 258 0.60 6.49 23.62
C VAL A 258 -0.73 5.74 23.64
N LEU A 259 -1.84 6.41 23.96
CA LEU A 259 -3.14 5.74 24.13
C LEU A 259 -3.77 5.34 22.80
N ILE A 260 -3.78 6.23 21.81
CA ILE A 260 -4.40 5.98 20.52
C ILE A 260 -3.36 5.29 19.61
N GLY A 261 -2.21 5.94 19.38
CA GLY A 261 -1.21 5.44 18.44
C GLY A 261 -0.63 4.07 18.79
N TRP A 262 -0.23 3.85 20.05
CA TRP A 262 0.34 2.56 20.46
C TRP A 262 -0.71 1.56 20.95
N LEU A 263 -1.53 1.93 21.91
CA LEU A 263 -2.42 0.96 22.56
C LEU A 263 -3.63 0.59 21.68
N TYR A 264 -4.30 1.57 21.09
CA TYR A 264 -5.52 1.35 20.31
C TYR A 264 -5.27 0.97 18.85
N GLU A 265 -4.26 1.51 18.20
CA GLU A 265 -3.99 1.23 16.78
C GLU A 265 -3.08 0.00 16.66
N VAL A 266 -1.89 0.03 17.26
CA VAL A 266 -0.91 -1.05 17.14
C VAL A 266 -1.27 -2.28 17.98
N ILE A 267 -1.38 -2.15 19.30
CA ILE A 267 -1.52 -3.31 20.20
C ILE A 267 -2.86 -4.01 19.99
N LEU A 268 -3.96 -3.25 19.91
CA LEU A 268 -5.28 -3.82 19.67
C LEU A 268 -5.37 -4.46 18.27
N GLY A 269 -4.85 -3.81 17.23
CA GLY A 269 -4.82 -4.35 15.87
C GLY A 269 -4.12 -5.70 15.82
N VAL A 270 -2.90 -5.79 16.38
CA VAL A 270 -2.14 -7.05 16.49
C VAL A 270 -2.93 -8.10 17.27
N LEU A 271 -3.51 -7.74 18.41
CA LEU A 271 -4.24 -8.68 19.27
C LEU A 271 -5.47 -9.25 18.53
N VAL A 272 -6.28 -8.38 17.94
CA VAL A 272 -7.49 -8.77 17.19
C VAL A 272 -7.11 -9.63 15.98
N GLY A 273 -6.12 -9.20 15.21
CA GLY A 273 -5.59 -9.96 14.07
C GLY A 273 -5.11 -11.35 14.46
N THR A 274 -4.27 -11.45 15.50
CA THR A 274 -3.75 -12.72 16.01
C THR A 274 -4.88 -13.64 16.48
N VAL A 275 -5.86 -13.11 17.24
CA VAL A 275 -7.02 -13.89 17.71
C VAL A 275 -7.83 -14.43 16.55
N ILE A 276 -8.13 -13.60 15.55
CA ILE A 276 -8.88 -14.02 14.36
C ILE A 276 -8.09 -15.09 13.59
N GLY A 277 -6.82 -14.86 13.30
CA GLY A 277 -5.97 -15.83 12.61
C GLY A 277 -5.89 -17.17 13.32
N MET A 278 -5.77 -17.17 14.66
CA MET A 278 -5.79 -18.38 15.48
C MET A 278 -7.15 -19.10 15.49
N ILE A 279 -8.27 -18.36 15.44
CA ILE A 279 -9.61 -18.96 15.34
C ILE A 279 -9.75 -19.63 13.96
N PHE A 280 -9.43 -18.92 12.89
CA PHE A 280 -9.51 -19.45 11.53
C PHE A 280 -8.58 -20.64 11.33
N SER A 281 -7.37 -20.61 11.88
CA SER A 281 -6.45 -21.76 11.85
C SER A 281 -7.11 -23.02 12.42
N ARG A 282 -7.80 -22.91 13.56
CA ARG A 282 -8.49 -24.06 14.17
C ARG A 282 -9.71 -24.50 13.38
N VAL A 283 -10.53 -23.55 12.90
CA VAL A 283 -11.74 -23.84 12.12
C VAL A 283 -11.38 -24.50 10.80
N MET A 284 -10.36 -24.00 10.11
CA MET A 284 -9.88 -24.55 8.84
C MET A 284 -9.40 -25.99 9.01
N LYS A 285 -8.62 -26.26 10.05
CA LYS A 285 -8.18 -27.63 10.37
C LYS A 285 -9.36 -28.54 10.64
N PHE A 286 -10.28 -28.11 11.49
CA PHE A 286 -11.48 -28.90 11.77
C PHE A 286 -12.27 -29.22 10.50
N SER A 287 -12.52 -28.22 9.66
CA SER A 287 -13.23 -28.39 8.39
C SER A 287 -12.49 -29.31 7.42
N HIS A 288 -11.16 -29.20 7.33
CA HIS A 288 -10.34 -30.06 6.48
C HIS A 288 -10.36 -31.51 6.95
N HIS A 289 -10.16 -31.76 8.26
CA HIS A 289 -10.22 -33.11 8.83
C HIS A 289 -11.60 -33.76 8.69
N LYS A 290 -12.67 -32.96 8.60
CA LYS A 290 -14.04 -33.43 8.35
C LYS A 290 -14.37 -33.57 6.86
N GLY A 291 -13.46 -33.19 5.96
CA GLY A 291 -13.70 -33.20 4.51
C GLY A 291 -14.72 -32.17 4.05
N PHE A 292 -14.90 -31.07 4.78
CA PHE A 292 -15.85 -30.00 4.44
C PHE A 292 -15.27 -28.95 3.48
N ILE A 293 -13.95 -28.88 3.38
CA ILE A 293 -13.26 -27.91 2.53
C ILE A 293 -12.45 -28.64 1.46
N ASP A 294 -12.68 -28.26 0.21
CA ASP A 294 -11.90 -28.68 -0.93
C ASP A 294 -10.67 -27.79 -1.10
N ARG A 295 -9.76 -28.19 -1.98
CA ARG A 295 -8.47 -27.52 -2.18
C ARG A 295 -8.63 -26.09 -2.66
N GLU A 296 -9.56 -25.83 -3.58
CA GLU A 296 -9.81 -24.50 -4.14
C GLU A 296 -10.30 -23.53 -3.06
N SER A 297 -11.27 -23.95 -2.23
CA SER A 297 -11.76 -23.14 -1.10
C SER A 297 -10.71 -22.90 -0.03
N TYR A 298 -9.77 -23.85 0.15
CA TYR A 298 -8.64 -23.69 1.08
C TYR A 298 -7.70 -22.58 0.62
N VAL A 299 -7.32 -22.62 -0.66
CA VAL A 299 -6.45 -21.63 -1.29
C VAL A 299 -7.12 -20.26 -1.40
N ALA A 300 -8.44 -20.22 -1.64
CA ALA A 300 -9.22 -18.98 -1.67
C ALA A 300 -9.20 -18.20 -0.34
N GLN A 301 -8.94 -18.87 0.79
CA GLN A 301 -8.81 -18.21 2.10
C GLN A 301 -7.68 -17.17 2.12
N TYR A 302 -6.67 -17.32 1.27
CA TYR A 302 -5.57 -16.38 1.15
C TYR A 302 -6.04 -14.94 0.92
N LEU A 303 -6.98 -14.78 -0.02
CA LEU A 303 -7.57 -13.48 -0.35
C LEU A 303 -8.76 -13.16 0.54
N ALA A 304 -9.64 -14.14 0.78
CA ALA A 304 -10.89 -13.92 1.50
C ALA A 304 -10.64 -13.49 2.96
N LEU A 305 -9.70 -14.13 3.67
CA LEU A 305 -9.39 -13.78 5.06
C LEU A 305 -8.68 -12.44 5.16
N ALA A 306 -7.78 -12.12 4.24
CA ALA A 306 -7.14 -10.80 4.19
C ALA A 306 -8.19 -9.68 4.12
N ILE A 307 -9.13 -9.77 3.18
CA ILE A 307 -10.21 -8.79 3.02
C ILE A 307 -11.14 -8.78 4.24
N PHE A 308 -11.49 -9.96 4.78
CA PHE A 308 -12.37 -10.07 5.93
C PHE A 308 -11.77 -9.41 7.18
N VAL A 309 -10.51 -9.70 7.50
CA VAL A 309 -9.81 -9.09 8.65
C VAL A 309 -9.67 -7.59 8.44
N THR A 310 -9.33 -7.14 7.23
CA THR A 310 -9.27 -5.71 6.87
C THR A 310 -10.59 -5.02 7.18
N GLY A 311 -11.72 -5.56 6.69
CA GLY A 311 -13.05 -4.98 6.91
C GLY A 311 -13.47 -4.98 8.38
N LEU A 312 -13.15 -6.04 9.11
CA LEU A 312 -13.49 -6.14 10.53
C LEU A 312 -12.70 -5.15 11.39
N VAL A 313 -11.38 -5.07 11.19
CA VAL A 313 -10.50 -4.22 11.99
C VAL A 313 -10.65 -2.75 11.63
N SER A 314 -10.80 -2.41 10.35
CA SER A 314 -11.12 -1.04 9.92
C SER A 314 -12.48 -0.56 10.47
N THR A 315 -13.45 -1.45 10.66
CA THR A 315 -14.72 -1.13 11.34
C THR A 315 -14.53 -0.87 12.83
N ILE A 316 -13.59 -1.56 13.48
CA ILE A 316 -13.17 -1.29 14.85
C ILE A 316 -12.42 0.05 14.91
N GLY A 317 -11.82 0.51 13.81
CA GLY A 317 -11.04 1.75 13.76
C GLY A 317 -9.62 1.60 14.28
N SER A 318 -9.07 0.38 14.22
CA SER A 318 -7.69 0.07 14.59
C SER A 318 -6.87 -0.21 13.32
N ASP A 319 -5.54 -0.39 13.45
CA ASP A 319 -4.65 -0.60 12.31
C ASP A 319 -4.92 -1.96 11.66
N ASP A 320 -5.51 -1.92 10.47
CA ASP A 320 -5.94 -3.09 9.72
C ASP A 320 -4.77 -3.79 9.00
N LEU A 321 -3.77 -3.04 8.53
CA LEU A 321 -2.58 -3.59 7.88
C LEU A 321 -1.78 -4.52 8.81
N LEU A 322 -1.48 -4.05 10.03
CA LEU A 322 -0.76 -4.82 11.03
C LEU A 322 -1.61 -5.99 11.56
N ALA A 323 -2.91 -5.79 11.70
CA ALA A 323 -3.82 -6.86 12.11
C ALA A 323 -3.89 -7.97 11.07
N VAL A 324 -3.92 -7.64 9.78
CA VAL A 324 -3.93 -8.61 8.67
C VAL A 324 -2.60 -9.37 8.61
N PHE A 325 -1.46 -8.70 8.77
CA PHE A 325 -0.15 -9.36 8.89
C PHE A 325 -0.09 -10.33 10.09
N ALA A 326 -0.60 -9.89 11.26
CA ALA A 326 -0.68 -10.72 12.46
C ALA A 326 -1.63 -11.91 12.28
N ALA A 327 -2.75 -11.72 11.58
CA ALA A 327 -3.70 -12.78 11.26
C ALA A 327 -3.09 -13.84 10.33
N GLY A 328 -2.39 -13.43 9.28
CA GLY A 328 -1.67 -14.36 8.38
C GLY A 328 -0.60 -15.15 9.13
N SER A 329 0.20 -14.47 9.95
CA SER A 329 1.23 -15.10 10.78
C SER A 329 0.66 -16.08 11.81
N ALA A 330 -0.49 -15.75 12.41
CA ALA A 330 -1.19 -16.62 13.35
C ALA A 330 -1.89 -17.80 12.66
N LEU A 331 -2.36 -17.62 11.43
CA LEU A 331 -2.95 -18.69 10.62
C LEU A 331 -1.92 -19.78 10.31
N ALA A 332 -0.73 -19.36 9.87
CA ALA A 332 0.43 -20.20 9.54
C ALA A 332 1.27 -20.65 10.75
N TRP A 333 0.81 -20.39 11.98
CA TRP A 333 1.64 -20.53 13.18
C TRP A 333 2.26 -21.91 13.37
N ASP A 334 1.52 -22.98 13.08
CA ASP A 334 1.99 -24.36 13.19
C ASP A 334 2.41 -25.00 11.85
N GLY A 335 2.26 -24.28 10.74
CA GLY A 335 2.76 -24.67 9.43
C GLY A 335 1.81 -25.51 8.60
N GLU A 336 0.73 -26.04 9.18
CA GLU A 336 -0.22 -26.90 8.45
C GLU A 336 -0.86 -26.16 7.26
N PHE A 337 -1.15 -24.86 7.41
CA PHE A 337 -1.67 -24.05 6.31
C PHE A 337 -0.67 -23.96 5.13
N ASN A 338 0.62 -23.80 5.46
CA ASN A 338 1.68 -23.69 4.47
C ASN A 338 1.85 -25.00 3.72
N ASP A 339 1.82 -26.13 4.43
CA ASP A 339 1.95 -27.46 3.82
C ASP A 339 0.84 -27.75 2.80
N HIS A 340 -0.40 -27.29 3.08
CA HIS A 340 -1.55 -27.50 2.18
C HIS A 340 -1.61 -26.50 1.02
N THR A 341 -0.93 -25.37 1.13
CA THR A 341 -0.84 -24.34 0.08
C THR A 341 0.50 -24.37 -0.66
N GLU A 342 1.45 -25.20 -0.23
CA GLU A 342 2.74 -25.36 -0.88
C GLU A 342 2.57 -25.89 -2.31
N GLY A 343 3.18 -25.19 -3.26
CA GLY A 343 3.08 -25.50 -4.69
C GLY A 343 1.83 -24.97 -5.38
N GLU A 344 0.93 -24.29 -4.67
CA GLU A 344 -0.20 -23.60 -5.31
C GLU A 344 0.23 -22.25 -5.87
N SER A 345 0.06 -22.07 -7.18
CA SER A 345 0.42 -20.80 -7.83
C SER A 345 -0.62 -19.70 -7.60
N PHE A 346 -1.80 -20.00 -7.09
CA PHE A 346 -2.89 -19.03 -6.97
C PHE A 346 -2.50 -17.78 -6.18
N ALA A 347 -1.88 -17.96 -5.00
CA ALA A 347 -1.39 -16.85 -4.18
C ALA A 347 -0.42 -15.94 -4.95
N SER A 348 0.56 -16.55 -5.64
CA SER A 348 1.53 -15.83 -6.46
C SER A 348 0.92 -15.12 -7.66
N VAL A 349 -0.14 -15.68 -8.26
CA VAL A 349 -0.85 -15.07 -9.39
C VAL A 349 -1.64 -13.86 -8.92
N ILE A 350 -2.35 -13.96 -7.80
CA ILE A 350 -3.10 -12.84 -7.22
C ILE A 350 -2.16 -11.71 -6.83
N ASP A 351 -1.05 -12.02 -6.16
CA ASP A 351 -0.03 -11.03 -5.81
C ASP A 351 0.51 -10.31 -7.05
N LEU A 352 0.88 -11.06 -8.10
CA LEU A 352 1.31 -10.48 -9.37
C LEU A 352 0.28 -9.53 -9.98
N MET A 353 -0.99 -9.93 -10.02
CA MET A 353 -2.08 -9.14 -10.61
C MET A 353 -2.33 -7.86 -9.82
N LEU A 354 -2.38 -7.95 -8.48
CA LEU A 354 -2.60 -6.81 -7.60
C LEU A 354 -1.41 -5.84 -7.65
N ASN A 355 -0.19 -6.35 -7.69
CA ASN A 355 1.02 -5.52 -7.80
C ASN A 355 1.08 -4.78 -9.14
N CYS A 356 0.79 -5.47 -10.26
CA CYS A 356 0.68 -4.81 -11.56
C CYS A 356 -0.37 -3.69 -11.50
N GLY A 357 -1.57 -3.99 -10.99
CA GLY A 357 -2.66 -3.03 -10.90
C GLY A 357 -2.31 -1.80 -10.06
N CYS A 358 -1.74 -2.05 -8.88
CA CYS A 358 -1.30 -1.04 -7.92
C CYS A 358 -0.25 -0.10 -8.52
N PHE A 359 0.81 -0.64 -9.14
CA PHE A 359 1.89 0.20 -9.64
C PHE A 359 1.54 0.96 -10.91
N ILE A 360 0.63 0.45 -11.75
CA ILE A 360 0.02 1.24 -12.84
C ILE A 360 -0.80 2.39 -12.27
N TYR A 361 -1.63 2.11 -11.25
CA TYR A 361 -2.44 3.11 -10.57
C TYR A 361 -1.54 4.21 -9.97
N ILE A 362 -0.51 3.83 -9.20
CA ILE A 362 0.47 4.75 -8.62
C ILE A 362 1.13 5.57 -9.73
N GLY A 363 1.59 4.95 -10.82
CA GLY A 363 2.24 5.66 -11.93
C GLY A 363 1.37 6.75 -12.54
N ALA A 364 0.09 6.46 -12.77
CA ALA A 364 -0.87 7.45 -13.25
C ALA A 364 -1.20 8.52 -12.18
N TRP A 365 -1.09 8.16 -10.90
CA TRP A 365 -1.31 9.03 -9.75
C TRP A 365 -0.08 9.86 -9.33
N ILE A 366 1.06 9.89 -10.03
CA ILE A 366 2.18 10.77 -9.61
C ILE A 366 1.87 12.23 -10.00
N PRO A 367 1.93 13.23 -9.08
CA PRO A 367 1.67 14.64 -9.41
C PRO A 367 2.95 15.34 -9.87
N PHE A 368 3.41 15.10 -11.10
CA PHE A 368 4.64 15.72 -11.60
C PHE A 368 4.62 17.26 -11.58
N GLY A 369 3.43 17.88 -11.64
CA GLY A 369 3.27 19.33 -11.54
C GLY A 369 3.71 19.93 -10.19
N ASP A 370 3.58 19.16 -9.11
CA ASP A 370 3.89 19.63 -7.75
C ASP A 370 5.40 19.56 -7.46
N PHE A 371 6.18 18.90 -8.31
CA PHE A 371 7.64 18.75 -8.15
C PHE A 371 8.43 20.03 -8.45
N THR A 372 7.73 21.10 -8.82
CA THR A 372 8.30 22.42 -9.10
C THR A 372 7.70 23.54 -8.24
N ASP A 373 7.02 23.22 -7.13
CA ASP A 373 6.42 24.23 -6.27
C ASP A 373 7.48 25.07 -5.52
N THR A 374 7.69 26.29 -6.03
CA THR A 374 8.65 27.25 -5.47
C THR A 374 8.21 27.82 -4.11
N ASN A 375 6.93 27.73 -3.73
CA ASN A 375 6.43 28.23 -2.44
C ASN A 375 7.01 27.41 -1.27
N LEU A 376 7.10 26.09 -1.45
CA LEU A 376 7.71 25.17 -0.49
C LEU A 376 9.24 25.07 -0.66
N GLY A 377 9.80 25.75 -1.67
CA GLY A 377 11.21 25.65 -2.03
C GLY A 377 11.56 24.32 -2.69
N ILE A 378 10.56 23.65 -3.28
CA ILE A 378 10.73 22.40 -4.02
C ILE A 378 11.34 22.72 -5.37
N THR A 379 12.45 22.06 -5.67
CA THR A 379 13.13 22.16 -6.96
C THR A 379 13.63 20.77 -7.35
N PRO A 380 13.64 20.42 -8.65
CA PRO A 380 14.02 19.07 -9.08
C PRO A 380 15.38 18.60 -8.56
N TRP A 381 16.39 19.47 -8.52
CA TRP A 381 17.72 19.09 -8.03
C TRP A 381 17.73 18.77 -6.52
N ARG A 382 16.91 19.46 -5.70
CA ARG A 382 16.76 19.15 -4.27
C ARG A 382 16.05 17.82 -4.06
N LEU A 383 15.10 17.48 -4.93
CA LEU A 383 14.45 16.17 -4.91
C LEU A 383 15.45 15.06 -5.25
N ILE A 384 16.33 15.26 -6.24
CA ILE A 384 17.42 14.32 -6.55
C ILE A 384 18.35 14.15 -5.33
N LEU A 385 18.76 15.24 -4.69
CA LEU A 385 19.58 15.16 -3.47
C LEU A 385 18.86 14.46 -2.33
N LEU A 386 17.56 14.69 -2.16
CA LEU A 386 16.73 13.99 -1.19
C LEU A 386 16.74 12.48 -1.49
N THR A 387 16.49 12.08 -2.74
CA THR A 387 16.51 10.67 -3.15
C THR A 387 17.87 10.02 -2.88
N VAL A 388 18.96 10.67 -3.27
CA VAL A 388 20.33 10.18 -3.00
C VAL A 388 20.56 10.07 -1.49
N GLY A 389 20.19 11.09 -0.72
CA GLY A 389 20.33 11.08 0.73
C GLY A 389 19.50 9.98 1.39
N ILE A 390 18.28 9.71 0.92
CA ILE A 390 17.44 8.62 1.42
C ILE A 390 18.09 7.26 1.14
N ILE A 391 18.64 7.05 -0.06
CA ILE A 391 19.31 5.79 -0.44
C ILE A 391 20.51 5.50 0.48
N PHE A 392 21.30 6.52 0.83
CA PHE A 392 22.54 6.33 1.59
C PHE A 392 22.39 6.49 3.11
N LEU A 393 21.50 7.37 3.58
CA LEU A 393 21.46 7.78 4.99
C LEU A 393 20.30 7.20 5.77
N ARG A 394 19.18 6.85 5.12
CA ARG A 394 17.96 6.42 5.83
C ARG A 394 18.20 5.15 6.64
N ARG A 395 18.91 4.16 6.09
CA ARG A 395 18.97 2.81 6.68
C ARG A 395 20.39 2.26 6.88
N ILE A 396 21.30 2.50 5.93
CA ILE A 396 22.70 2.02 6.01
C ILE A 396 23.38 2.40 7.34
N PRO A 397 23.35 3.66 7.81
CA PRO A 397 24.04 4.03 9.04
C PRO A 397 23.45 3.35 10.27
N ALA A 398 22.11 3.25 10.33
CA ALA A 398 21.41 2.65 11.45
C ALA A 398 21.67 1.14 11.56
N ILE A 399 21.59 0.40 10.44
CA ILE A 399 21.89 -1.04 10.42
C ILE A 399 23.37 -1.30 10.70
N LEU A 400 24.30 -0.52 10.14
CA LEU A 400 25.73 -0.67 10.44
C LEU A 400 26.06 -0.36 11.91
N ALA A 401 25.28 0.48 12.58
CA ALA A 401 25.43 0.71 14.02
C ALA A 401 24.85 -0.44 14.87
N LEU A 402 23.75 -1.06 14.42
CA LEU A 402 22.97 -2.01 15.20
C LEU A 402 23.21 -3.49 14.85
N TYR A 403 23.88 -3.82 13.74
CA TYR A 403 23.97 -5.21 13.25
C TYR A 403 24.55 -6.20 14.26
N LYS A 404 25.45 -5.76 15.15
CA LYS A 404 26.02 -6.63 16.20
C LYS A 404 24.98 -7.16 17.18
N PHE A 405 23.82 -6.52 17.26
CA PHE A 405 22.71 -6.94 18.11
C PHE A 405 21.69 -7.83 17.37
N ILE A 406 21.82 -7.99 16.04
CA ILE A 406 20.94 -8.76 15.16
C ILE A 406 21.61 -10.12 14.89
N PRO A 407 21.18 -11.22 15.52
CA PRO A 407 21.85 -12.53 15.42
C PRO A 407 21.99 -13.10 14.00
N GLU A 408 21.08 -12.77 13.09
CA GLU A 408 21.00 -13.29 11.72
C GLU A 408 21.93 -12.54 10.76
N ILE A 409 22.41 -11.35 11.14
CA ILE A 409 23.38 -10.58 10.37
C ILE A 409 24.77 -10.88 10.91
N THR A 410 25.50 -11.74 10.21
CA THR A 410 26.79 -12.26 10.68
C THR A 410 27.97 -11.37 10.30
N SER A 411 27.83 -10.58 9.22
CA SER A 411 28.93 -9.77 8.69
C SER A 411 28.52 -8.34 8.37
N TRP A 412 29.51 -7.43 8.36
CA TRP A 412 29.30 -6.04 7.95
C TRP A 412 28.83 -5.93 6.49
N ARG A 413 29.14 -6.93 5.64
CA ARG A 413 28.68 -6.99 4.25
C ARG A 413 27.19 -7.32 4.18
N GLU A 414 26.73 -8.24 5.00
CA GLU A 414 25.30 -8.54 5.16
C GLU A 414 24.56 -7.34 5.78
N ALA A 415 25.17 -6.64 6.73
CA ALA A 415 24.63 -5.41 7.31
C ALA A 415 24.52 -4.29 6.28
N LEU A 416 25.54 -4.10 5.43
CA LEU A 416 25.51 -3.13 4.34
C LEU A 416 24.47 -3.52 3.29
N PHE A 417 24.38 -4.81 2.96
CA PHE A 417 23.35 -5.32 2.06
C PHE A 417 21.96 -5.03 2.64
N ALA A 418 21.67 -5.44 3.87
CA ALA A 418 20.41 -5.18 4.55
C ALA A 418 20.11 -3.67 4.70
N GLY A 419 21.13 -2.85 4.93
CA GLY A 419 21.05 -1.40 4.99
C GLY A 419 20.70 -0.74 3.65
N HIS A 420 21.26 -1.24 2.55
CA HIS A 420 20.92 -0.80 1.20
C HIS A 420 19.57 -1.37 0.74
N PHE A 421 19.27 -2.58 1.19
CA PHE A 421 17.97 -3.22 1.03
C PHE A 421 16.90 -2.36 1.71
N GLY A 422 15.68 -2.35 1.19
CA GLY A 422 14.59 -1.52 1.70
C GLY A 422 14.26 -0.39 0.74
N PRO A 423 13.85 -0.66 -0.50
CA PRO A 423 13.31 0.37 -1.38
C PRO A 423 12.14 1.11 -0.68
N VAL A 424 12.06 2.42 -0.90
CA VAL A 424 10.82 3.16 -0.60
C VAL A 424 9.88 2.85 -1.76
N SER A 425 8.75 2.21 -1.52
CA SER A 425 7.56 2.52 -2.31
C SER A 425 6.59 3.33 -1.49
N THR A 426 5.82 4.08 -2.24
CA THR A 426 4.83 5.04 -1.84
C THR A 426 3.82 4.41 -0.88
N LEU A 427 4.00 4.64 0.43
CA LEU A 427 2.85 4.82 1.31
C LEU A 427 2.20 6.15 0.90
N ILE A 428 1.20 6.05 0.01
CA ILE A 428 0.25 7.13 -0.19
C ILE A 428 -0.69 7.06 1.02
N GLN A 429 -0.34 7.76 2.10
CA GLN A 429 -1.20 8.01 3.27
C GLN A 429 -1.75 9.45 3.26
#